data_AF-A0AAJ2Q098-F1
#
_entry.id   AF-A0AAJ2Q098-F1
#
_cell.length_a   1.000
_cell.length_b   1.000
_cell.length_c   1.000
_cell.angle_alpha   90.00
_cell.angle_beta   90.00
_cell.angle_gamma   90.00
#
_symmetry.space_group_name_H-M   'P 1'
#
loop_
_entity.id
_entity.type
_entity.pdbx_description
1 polymer ?
#
loop_
_entity_poly.entity_id
_entity_poly.type
_entity_poly.pdbx_seq_one_letter_code
_entity_poly.pdbx_strand_id
1 'polypeptide(L)'
;MSTMTMGTMGLTDLNDLNDLNHLNDLAVLAGGPVTHSGLELDLPARLLDEEFGQSAVWRFEDFDFPATLTHEPTRRFLRDMGLPENHGFFQLDTDIPLQTLAEYHANERPGESTPERLPAGAAHLIRLGHFVEGDSLVVDGTTGAILNWSEPESALCPLGADISTLAFTLWLLHREKREGTAAGCWVETLRNKACAGL
;
A
#
# COMPACT_ATOMS: atom_id res chain seq x y z
N MET A 1 17.73 51.76 26.63
CA MET A 1 17.36 50.45 27.20
C MET A 1 15.88 50.25 26.93
N SER A 2 15.55 49.58 25.83
CA SER A 2 14.17 49.24 25.45
C SER A 2 14.04 47.73 25.54
N THR A 3 13.20 47.27 26.46
CA THR A 3 12.83 45.86 26.60
C THR A 3 11.74 45.54 25.58
N MET A 4 12.03 44.61 24.67
CA MET A 4 11.05 43.98 23.77
C MET A 4 10.21 42.98 24.58
N THR A 5 8.90 43.19 24.59
CA THR A 5 7.92 42.23 25.10
C THR A 5 7.66 41.19 24.00
N MET A 6 8.12 39.94 24.20
CA MET A 6 7.68 38.81 23.39
C MET A 6 6.25 38.44 23.79
N GLY A 7 5.34 38.44 22.80
CA GLY A 7 3.98 37.96 22.96
C GLY A 7 3.95 36.46 23.23
N THR A 8 3.33 36.08 24.33
CA THR A 8 2.97 34.71 24.68
C THR A 8 1.89 34.24 23.69
N MET A 9 2.24 33.35 22.76
CA MET A 9 1.27 32.64 21.93
C MET A 9 0.50 31.68 22.84
N GLY A 10 -0.81 31.91 22.97
CA GLY A 10 -1.70 31.18 23.86
C GLY A 10 -1.90 29.73 23.44
N LEU A 11 -1.91 28.84 24.43
CA LEU A 11 -2.48 27.50 24.34
C LEU A 11 -4.00 27.61 24.13
N THR A 12 -4.44 27.75 22.89
CA THR A 12 -5.85 27.54 22.50
C THR A 12 -5.89 26.95 21.10
N ASP A 13 -5.45 25.71 20.95
CA ASP A 13 -5.71 24.86 19.78
C ASP A 13 -5.96 23.40 20.20
N LEU A 14 -6.50 23.20 21.41
CA LEU A 14 -6.96 21.87 21.88
C LEU A 14 -8.44 21.60 21.57
N ASN A 15 -9.06 22.41 20.70
CA ASN A 15 -10.47 22.28 20.31
C ASN A 15 -10.69 21.91 18.84
N ASP A 16 -9.67 21.50 18.09
CA ASP A 16 -9.84 20.75 16.83
C ASP A 16 -10.30 19.29 17.08
N LEU A 17 -11.23 19.13 18.01
CA LEU A 17 -11.91 17.87 18.34
C LEU A 17 -12.94 17.48 17.25
N ASN A 18 -12.95 18.17 16.10
CA ASN A 18 -13.71 17.75 14.93
C ASN A 18 -12.99 16.66 14.10
N ASP A 19 -11.68 16.44 14.32
CA ASP A 19 -10.94 15.29 13.76
C ASP A 19 -11.29 13.96 14.46
N LEU A 20 -11.94 14.00 15.63
CA LEU A 20 -12.36 12.78 16.33
C LEU A 20 -13.57 12.09 15.71
N ASN A 21 -14.30 12.75 14.79
CA ASN A 21 -15.36 12.08 14.05
C ASN A 21 -14.80 11.08 13.02
N HIS A 22 -13.60 11.32 12.48
CA HIS A 22 -12.91 10.34 11.62
C HIS A 22 -12.37 9.13 12.39
N LEU A 23 -11.96 9.33 13.65
CA LEU A 23 -11.48 8.22 14.50
C LEU A 23 -12.63 7.31 14.97
N ASN A 24 -13.85 7.83 15.09
CA ASN A 24 -15.04 7.00 15.32
C ASN A 24 -15.42 6.15 14.09
N ASP A 25 -15.08 6.60 12.88
CA ASP A 25 -15.19 5.78 11.65
C ASP A 25 -14.13 4.67 11.59
N LEU A 26 -12.94 4.86 12.19
CA LEU A 26 -11.93 3.78 12.27
C LEU A 26 -12.40 2.59 13.11
N ALA A 27 -13.27 2.81 14.10
CA ALA A 27 -13.88 1.74 14.88
C ALA A 27 -14.88 0.90 14.04
N VAL A 28 -15.39 1.44 12.92
CA VAL A 28 -16.20 0.71 11.94
C VAL A 28 -15.34 -0.15 11.01
N LEU A 29 -14.08 0.26 10.75
CA LEU A 29 -13.16 -0.48 9.88
C LEU A 29 -12.66 -1.80 10.47
N ALA A 30 -12.70 -1.96 11.80
CA ALA A 30 -12.21 -3.14 12.51
C ALA A 30 -13.33 -4.15 12.86
N GLY A 31 -14.32 -4.31 11.99
CA GLY A 31 -15.43 -5.25 12.18
C GLY A 31 -14.98 -6.72 12.09
N GLY A 32 -15.27 -7.53 13.10
CA GLY A 32 -14.98 -8.98 13.08
C GLY A 32 -15.81 -9.78 12.05
N PRO A 33 -15.84 -11.13 12.16
CA PRO A 33 -14.98 -12.09 11.47
C PRO A 33 -15.03 -12.09 9.93
N VAL A 34 -15.87 -11.29 9.25
CA VAL A 34 -15.91 -11.17 7.78
C VAL A 34 -16.48 -9.80 7.41
N THR A 35 -15.71 -8.98 6.69
CA THR A 35 -16.17 -7.70 6.13
C THR A 35 -17.12 -7.91 4.93
N HIS A 36 -17.85 -6.87 4.52
CA HIS A 36 -18.74 -6.95 3.36
C HIS A 36 -17.97 -7.13 2.04
N SER A 37 -16.78 -6.55 1.94
CA SER A 37 -15.92 -6.68 0.77
C SER A 37 -15.28 -8.05 0.62
N GLY A 38 -15.12 -8.79 1.74
CA GLY A 38 -14.29 -9.99 1.81
C GLY A 38 -12.80 -9.69 1.96
N LEU A 39 -12.45 -8.44 2.28
CA LEU A 39 -11.11 -7.99 2.66
C LEU A 39 -11.01 -7.83 4.19
N GLU A 40 -9.85 -7.48 4.72
CA GLU A 40 -9.67 -7.24 6.16
C GLU A 40 -10.37 -5.95 6.60
N LEU A 41 -10.45 -4.92 5.73
CA LEU A 41 -11.05 -3.62 6.03
C LEU A 41 -12.08 -3.21 4.95
N ASP A 42 -13.26 -2.76 5.39
CA ASP A 42 -14.23 -2.09 4.52
C ASP A 42 -13.96 -0.58 4.48
N LEU A 43 -13.12 -0.13 3.54
CA LEU A 43 -12.76 1.28 3.41
C LEU A 43 -13.89 2.13 2.80
N PRO A 44 -14.08 3.38 3.24
CA PRO A 44 -15.03 4.30 2.60
C PRO A 44 -14.69 4.52 1.13
N ALA A 45 -15.70 4.52 0.27
CA ALA A 45 -15.53 4.48 -1.20
C ALA A 45 -14.67 5.60 -1.80
N ARG A 46 -14.60 6.76 -1.13
CA ARG A 46 -13.83 7.93 -1.59
C ARG A 46 -12.60 8.23 -0.74
N LEU A 47 -12.25 7.37 0.22
CA LEU A 47 -11.15 7.62 1.16
C LEU A 47 -9.84 8.01 0.44
N LEU A 48 -9.50 7.28 -0.62
CA LEU A 48 -8.29 7.54 -1.39
C LEU A 48 -8.44 8.77 -2.30
N ASP A 49 -9.60 8.95 -2.95
CA ASP A 49 -9.82 10.12 -3.82
C ASP A 49 -9.82 11.43 -3.02
N GLU A 50 -10.33 11.42 -1.79
CA GLU A 50 -10.39 12.58 -0.91
C GLU A 50 -9.01 12.95 -0.35
N GLU A 51 -8.17 11.97 -0.04
CA GLU A 51 -6.84 12.22 0.52
C GLU A 51 -5.78 12.49 -0.56
N PHE A 52 -5.76 11.71 -1.64
CA PHE A 52 -4.72 11.79 -2.68
C PHE A 52 -5.15 12.65 -3.88
N GLY A 53 -6.45 12.88 -4.04
CA GLY A 53 -7.03 13.45 -5.25
C GLY A 53 -7.31 12.38 -6.30
N GLN A 54 -8.48 12.47 -6.93
CA GLN A 54 -8.96 11.48 -7.90
C GLN A 54 -7.99 11.21 -9.07
N SER A 55 -7.22 12.22 -9.50
CA SER A 55 -6.25 12.07 -10.60
C SER A 55 -4.95 11.37 -10.21
N ALA A 56 -4.74 11.10 -8.93
CA ALA A 56 -3.56 10.40 -8.41
C ALA A 56 -3.89 8.97 -7.95
N VAL A 57 -5.15 8.54 -8.08
CA VAL A 57 -5.62 7.20 -7.73
C VAL A 57 -5.91 6.44 -9.01
N TRP A 58 -5.07 5.45 -9.30
CA TRP A 58 -5.20 4.59 -10.46
C TRP A 58 -6.16 3.45 -10.21
N ARG A 59 -7.03 3.19 -11.18
CA ARG A 59 -7.99 2.10 -11.19
C ARG A 59 -7.73 1.23 -12.41
N PHE A 60 -7.62 -0.07 -12.19
CA PHE A 60 -7.35 -1.04 -13.26
C PHE A 60 -8.66 -1.51 -13.89
N GLU A 61 -8.60 -1.86 -15.17
CA GLU A 61 -9.70 -2.49 -15.87
C GLU A 61 -9.58 -4.02 -15.81
N ASP A 62 -10.68 -4.74 -16.06
CA ASP A 62 -10.68 -6.21 -15.96
C ASP A 62 -9.66 -6.88 -16.90
N PHE A 63 -9.30 -6.24 -18.02
CA PHE A 63 -8.30 -6.74 -18.96
C PHE A 63 -6.84 -6.47 -18.53
N ASP A 64 -6.63 -5.61 -17.53
CA ASP A 64 -5.31 -5.35 -16.96
C ASP A 64 -4.90 -6.45 -15.98
N PHE A 65 -5.85 -7.28 -15.53
CA PHE A 65 -5.57 -8.35 -14.56
C PHE A 65 -5.08 -9.62 -15.25
N PRO A 66 -3.97 -10.22 -14.78
CA PRO A 66 -3.57 -11.53 -15.25
C PRO A 66 -4.58 -12.59 -14.76
N ALA A 67 -4.73 -13.67 -15.52
CA ALA A 67 -5.69 -14.74 -15.19
C ALA A 67 -5.43 -15.39 -13.82
N THR A 68 -4.22 -15.27 -13.30
CA THR A 68 -3.79 -15.81 -12.00
C THR A 68 -4.22 -14.95 -10.80
N LEU A 69 -4.63 -13.69 -11.01
CA LEU A 69 -5.26 -12.86 -9.98
C LEU A 69 -6.71 -13.30 -9.78
N THR A 70 -6.92 -14.49 -9.23
CA THR A 70 -8.24 -15.11 -8.98
C THR A 70 -8.97 -14.61 -7.74
N HIS A 71 -8.29 -13.88 -6.86
CA HIS A 71 -8.86 -13.33 -5.64
C HIS A 71 -9.81 -12.17 -5.96
N GLU A 72 -11.10 -12.48 -5.99
CA GLU A 72 -12.17 -11.55 -6.40
C GLU A 72 -12.25 -10.26 -5.57
N PRO A 73 -12.09 -10.28 -4.23
CA PRO A 73 -12.07 -9.05 -3.44
C PRO A 73 -10.95 -8.08 -3.86
N THR A 74 -9.75 -8.59 -4.19
CA THR A 74 -8.64 -7.75 -4.64
C THR A 74 -8.92 -7.14 -6.01
N ARG A 75 -9.45 -7.92 -6.97
CA ARG A 75 -9.83 -7.39 -8.30
C ARG A 75 -10.84 -6.26 -8.18
N ARG A 76 -11.90 -6.48 -7.40
CA ARG A 76 -12.93 -5.48 -7.17
C ARG A 76 -12.35 -4.21 -6.56
N PHE A 77 -11.46 -4.34 -5.57
CA PHE A 77 -10.80 -3.19 -4.96
C PHE A 77 -9.97 -2.41 -5.97
N LEU A 78 -9.10 -3.08 -6.75
CA LEU A 78 -8.23 -2.43 -7.73
C LEU A 78 -9.00 -1.72 -8.86
N ARG A 79 -10.18 -2.24 -9.22
CA ARG A 79 -11.05 -1.64 -10.25
C ARG A 79 -11.91 -0.51 -9.70
N ASP A 80 -12.55 -0.72 -8.55
CA ASP A 80 -13.57 0.20 -8.05
C ASP A 80 -12.94 1.32 -7.18
N MET A 81 -12.00 0.96 -6.31
CA MET A 81 -11.32 1.86 -5.37
C MET A 81 -10.00 2.38 -5.91
N GLY A 82 -9.21 1.50 -6.52
CA GLY A 82 -7.87 1.82 -7.02
C GLY A 82 -6.81 1.95 -5.94
N LEU A 83 -5.62 2.40 -6.34
CA LEU A 83 -4.49 2.70 -5.47
C LEU A 83 -3.83 4.02 -5.87
N PRO A 84 -3.19 4.74 -4.93
CA PRO A 84 -2.35 5.87 -5.28
C PRO A 84 -1.22 5.44 -6.23
N GLU A 85 -1.04 6.17 -7.33
CA GLU A 85 -0.01 5.87 -8.35
C GLU A 85 1.41 5.94 -7.79
N ASN A 86 1.65 6.91 -6.91
CA ASN A 86 2.94 7.18 -6.33
C ASN A 86 2.81 7.59 -4.86
N HIS A 87 3.57 6.92 -4.02
CA HIS A 87 3.80 7.27 -2.64
C HIS A 87 5.31 7.19 -2.35
N GLY A 88 5.84 7.91 -1.37
CA GLY A 88 7.30 8.12 -1.22
C GLY A 88 8.20 6.87 -1.13
N PHE A 89 7.63 5.67 -1.03
CA PHE A 89 8.30 4.37 -0.98
C PHE A 89 7.68 3.33 -1.94
N PHE A 90 6.70 3.72 -2.75
CA PHE A 90 5.94 2.83 -3.63
C PHE A 90 5.54 3.54 -4.92
N GLN A 91 5.75 2.89 -6.06
CA GLN A 91 5.27 3.37 -7.35
C GLN A 91 4.56 2.22 -8.07
N LEU A 92 3.29 2.44 -8.43
CA LEU A 92 2.43 1.47 -9.10
C LEU A 92 2.81 1.35 -10.58
N ASP A 93 2.75 0.13 -11.12
CA ASP A 93 2.86 -0.11 -12.55
C ASP A 93 1.52 0.20 -13.21
N THR A 94 1.46 1.27 -14.00
CA THR A 94 0.22 1.72 -14.68
C THR A 94 0.33 1.74 -16.20
N ASP A 95 1.54 1.66 -16.74
CA ASP A 95 1.80 1.79 -18.19
C ASP A 95 1.44 0.52 -18.98
N ILE A 96 1.40 -0.64 -18.31
CA ILE A 96 1.10 -1.94 -18.92
C ILE A 96 0.15 -2.74 -18.01
N PRO A 97 -0.58 -3.73 -18.57
CA PRO A 97 -1.32 -4.70 -17.77
C PRO A 97 -0.44 -5.32 -16.68
N LEU A 98 -1.04 -5.59 -15.53
CA LEU A 98 -0.34 -6.18 -14.39
C LEU A 98 0.25 -7.54 -14.79
N GLN A 99 1.51 -7.74 -14.40
CA GLN A 99 2.25 -8.95 -14.73
C GLN A 99 2.47 -9.79 -13.48
N THR A 100 2.55 -11.10 -13.67
CA THR A 100 3.11 -11.97 -12.64
C THR A 100 4.60 -11.70 -12.50
N LEU A 101 5.17 -11.98 -11.33
CA LEU A 101 6.60 -11.83 -11.07
C LEU A 101 7.43 -12.69 -12.03
N ALA A 102 6.91 -13.86 -12.41
CA ALA A 102 7.52 -14.72 -13.43
C ALA A 102 7.53 -14.08 -14.83
N GLU A 103 6.42 -13.47 -15.25
CA GLU A 103 6.32 -12.79 -16.56
C GLU A 103 7.20 -11.54 -16.62
N TYR A 104 7.20 -10.72 -15.55
CA TYR A 104 8.05 -9.55 -15.44
C TYR A 104 9.53 -9.93 -15.63
N HIS A 105 10.01 -10.94 -14.90
CA HIS A 105 11.42 -11.37 -14.97
C HIS A 105 11.79 -11.95 -16.34
N ALA A 106 10.88 -12.71 -16.96
CA ALA A 106 11.07 -13.25 -18.30
C ALA A 106 11.19 -12.15 -19.38
N ASN A 107 10.48 -11.03 -19.21
CA ASN A 107 10.52 -9.90 -20.13
C ASN A 107 11.76 -9.01 -19.93
N GLU A 108 12.19 -8.80 -18.69
CA GLU A 108 13.34 -7.96 -18.35
C GLU A 108 14.69 -8.60 -18.72
N ARG A 109 14.79 -9.93 -18.72
CA ARG A 109 16.03 -10.67 -19.03
C ARG A 109 15.84 -11.75 -20.09
N PRO A 110 15.53 -11.39 -21.34
CA PRO A 110 15.33 -12.37 -22.40
C PRO A 110 16.62 -13.16 -22.67
N GLY A 111 16.63 -14.45 -22.32
CA GLY A 111 17.73 -15.38 -22.61
C GLY A 111 18.63 -15.72 -21.42
N GLU A 112 18.50 -15.06 -20.27
CA GLU A 112 19.15 -15.51 -19.03
C GLU A 112 18.31 -16.60 -18.37
N SER A 113 18.71 -17.85 -18.58
CA SER A 113 18.08 -19.02 -17.96
C SER A 113 18.54 -19.16 -16.50
N THR A 114 18.15 -18.24 -15.61
CA THR A 114 18.30 -18.46 -14.17
C THR A 114 16.95 -18.38 -13.45
N PRO A 115 16.12 -19.43 -13.58
CA PRO A 115 14.98 -19.64 -12.69
C PRO A 115 15.37 -19.82 -11.21
N GLU A 116 16.66 -19.83 -10.87
CA GLU A 116 17.21 -20.16 -9.55
C GLU A 116 16.95 -19.11 -8.45
N ARG A 117 16.33 -17.97 -8.77
CA ARG A 117 16.18 -16.85 -7.82
C ARG A 117 14.75 -16.31 -7.68
N LEU A 118 13.78 -16.89 -8.41
CA LEU A 118 12.38 -16.56 -8.21
C LEU A 118 11.78 -17.41 -7.08
N PRO A 119 10.86 -16.86 -6.28
CA PRO A 119 10.23 -17.61 -5.22
C PRO A 119 9.31 -18.69 -5.80
N ALA A 120 9.07 -19.73 -5.02
CA ALA A 120 8.03 -20.70 -5.35
C ALA A 120 6.69 -19.97 -5.53
N GLY A 121 5.96 -20.30 -6.61
CA GLY A 121 4.68 -19.66 -6.89
C GLY A 121 4.77 -18.29 -7.57
N ALA A 122 5.92 -17.86 -8.09
CA ALA A 122 6.08 -16.58 -8.80
C ALA A 122 5.06 -16.33 -9.94
N ALA A 123 4.51 -17.38 -10.55
CA ALA A 123 3.43 -17.29 -11.54
C ALA A 123 2.07 -16.86 -10.95
N HIS A 124 1.91 -16.89 -9.63
CA HIS A 124 0.72 -16.43 -8.90
C HIS A 124 0.97 -15.15 -8.11
N LEU A 125 2.20 -14.61 -8.11
CA LEU A 125 2.52 -13.35 -7.47
C LEU A 125 2.39 -12.25 -8.51
N ILE A 126 1.38 -11.40 -8.40
CA ILE A 126 1.18 -10.28 -9.31
C ILE A 126 1.98 -9.10 -8.78
N ARG A 127 2.87 -8.56 -9.62
CA ARG A 127 3.61 -7.34 -9.30
C ARG A 127 2.67 -6.16 -9.45
N LEU A 128 2.51 -5.40 -8.37
CA LEU A 128 1.77 -4.13 -8.38
C LEU A 128 2.69 -2.97 -8.76
N GLY A 129 3.97 -3.05 -8.37
CA GLY A 129 4.93 -2.02 -8.73
C GLY A 129 6.22 -2.08 -7.93
N HIS A 130 6.98 -1.00 -8.03
CA HIS A 130 8.25 -0.82 -7.33
C HIS A 130 8.03 -0.45 -5.86
N PHE A 131 8.85 -1.02 -4.98
CA PHE A 131 8.88 -0.76 -3.55
C PHE A 131 10.29 -0.30 -3.11
N VAL A 132 10.51 0.00 -1.84
CA VAL A 132 11.79 0.57 -1.37
C VAL A 132 13.00 -0.25 -1.79
N GLU A 133 14.13 0.42 -2.00
CA GLU A 133 15.44 -0.22 -2.20
C GLU A 133 15.55 -1.18 -3.41
N GLY A 134 14.64 -1.07 -4.38
CA GLY A 134 14.61 -1.93 -5.56
C GLY A 134 13.72 -3.17 -5.41
N ASP A 135 13.03 -3.29 -4.29
CA ASP A 135 12.07 -4.36 -4.04
C ASP A 135 10.82 -4.19 -4.92
N SER A 136 10.00 -5.24 -4.97
CA SER A 136 8.71 -5.22 -5.65
C SER A 136 7.58 -5.46 -4.67
N LEU A 137 6.54 -4.63 -4.76
CA LEU A 137 5.29 -4.88 -4.08
C LEU A 137 4.51 -5.92 -4.91
N VAL A 138 4.16 -7.04 -4.29
CA VAL A 138 3.43 -8.11 -4.96
C VAL A 138 2.18 -8.51 -4.17
N VAL A 139 1.18 -8.99 -4.90
CA VAL A 139 -0.02 -9.62 -4.33
C VAL A 139 -0.07 -11.09 -4.73
N ASP A 140 -0.35 -11.97 -3.78
CA ASP A 140 -0.70 -13.36 -4.10
C ASP A 140 -2.08 -13.38 -4.75
N GLY A 141 -2.13 -13.80 -6.01
CA GLY A 141 -3.33 -13.78 -6.84
C GLY A 141 -4.43 -14.72 -6.38
N THR A 142 -4.13 -15.69 -5.53
CA THR A 142 -5.13 -16.64 -5.02
C THR A 142 -5.74 -16.16 -3.71
N THR A 143 -4.90 -15.63 -2.82
CA THR A 143 -5.27 -15.28 -1.44
C THR A 143 -5.48 -13.80 -1.21
N GLY A 144 -4.97 -12.93 -2.10
CA GLY A 144 -5.01 -11.49 -1.94
C GLY A 144 -3.92 -10.92 -1.01
N ALA A 145 -3.05 -11.76 -0.45
CA ALA A 145 -2.02 -11.35 0.50
C ALA A 145 -0.99 -10.39 -0.13
N ILE A 146 -0.63 -9.32 0.60
CA ILE A 146 0.35 -8.33 0.14
C ILE A 146 1.71 -8.66 0.72
N LEU A 147 2.69 -8.79 -0.17
CA LEU A 147 4.05 -9.20 0.14
C LEU A 147 5.06 -8.22 -0.45
N ASN A 148 6.19 -8.11 0.22
CA ASN A 148 7.40 -7.55 -0.32
C ASN A 148 8.22 -8.66 -0.98
N TRP A 149 8.64 -8.47 -2.23
CA TRP A 149 9.63 -9.31 -2.87
C TRP A 149 10.97 -8.57 -2.95
N SER A 150 11.96 -9.08 -2.23
CA SER A 150 13.35 -8.66 -2.40
C SER A 150 14.06 -9.57 -3.40
N GLU A 151 14.50 -8.97 -4.52
CA GLU A 151 15.35 -9.66 -5.48
C GLU A 151 16.78 -9.92 -4.94
N PRO A 152 17.44 -9.00 -4.22
CA PRO A 152 18.74 -9.25 -3.59
C PRO A 152 18.74 -10.45 -2.63
N GLU A 153 17.78 -10.51 -1.71
CA GLU A 153 17.68 -11.57 -0.70
C GLU A 153 16.95 -12.81 -1.21
N SER A 154 16.33 -12.73 -2.39
CA SER A 154 15.49 -13.80 -2.95
C SER A 154 14.39 -14.24 -1.97
N ALA A 155 13.77 -13.28 -1.27
CA ALA A 155 12.89 -13.52 -0.14
C ALA A 155 11.54 -12.78 -0.28
N LEU A 156 10.48 -13.44 0.19
CA LEU A 156 9.15 -12.85 0.36
C LEU A 156 8.91 -12.53 1.83
N CYS A 157 8.50 -11.30 2.10
CA CYS A 157 8.13 -10.85 3.44
C CYS A 157 6.68 -10.34 3.44
N PRO A 158 5.80 -10.81 4.37
CA PRO A 158 4.45 -10.28 4.48
C PRO A 158 4.44 -8.79 4.84
N LEU A 159 3.62 -8.00 4.13
CA LEU A 159 3.43 -6.57 4.39
C LEU A 159 2.03 -6.26 4.92
N GLY A 160 1.00 -6.97 4.44
CA GLY A 160 -0.37 -6.76 4.83
C GLY A 160 -1.24 -7.96 4.51
N ALA A 161 -2.37 -8.10 5.22
CA ALA A 161 -3.28 -9.20 5.02
C ALA A 161 -3.87 -9.19 3.61
N ASP A 162 -4.21 -8.01 3.10
CA ASP A 162 -4.66 -7.79 1.72
C ASP A 162 -4.55 -6.31 1.30
N ILE A 163 -5.06 -6.01 0.11
CA ILE A 163 -5.01 -4.68 -0.51
C ILE A 163 -5.71 -3.57 0.29
N SER A 164 -6.73 -3.90 1.10
CA SER A 164 -7.40 -2.92 1.95
C SER A 164 -6.47 -2.43 3.07
N THR A 165 -5.69 -3.35 3.66
CA THR A 165 -4.71 -3.00 4.72
C THR A 165 -3.57 -2.16 4.17
N LEU A 166 -3.13 -2.43 2.94
CA LEU A 166 -2.15 -1.61 2.24
C LEU A 166 -2.69 -0.20 1.99
N ALA A 167 -3.87 -0.09 1.37
CA ALA A 167 -4.48 1.19 1.04
C ALA A 167 -4.70 2.06 2.29
N PHE A 168 -5.16 1.45 3.38
CA PHE A 168 -5.32 2.13 4.66
C PHE A 168 -3.98 2.63 5.23
N THR A 169 -2.93 1.82 5.12
CA THR A 169 -1.57 2.20 5.55
C THR A 169 -1.01 3.34 4.71
N LEU A 170 -1.21 3.33 3.39
CA LEU A 170 -0.84 4.43 2.50
C LEU A 170 -1.56 5.72 2.90
N TRP A 171 -2.87 5.64 3.15
CA TRP A 171 -3.68 6.77 3.62
C TRP A 171 -3.16 7.34 4.94
N LEU A 172 -2.88 6.50 5.95
CA LEU A 172 -2.31 6.92 7.23
C LEU A 172 -0.98 7.65 7.04
N LEU A 173 -0.07 7.10 6.25
CA LEU A 173 1.27 7.67 6.04
C LEU A 173 1.20 8.99 5.25
N HIS A 174 0.25 9.12 4.33
CA HIS A 174 0.04 10.37 3.61
C HIS A 174 -0.44 11.48 4.54
N ARG A 175 -1.38 11.16 5.44
CA ARG A 175 -1.87 12.10 6.46
C ARG A 175 -0.78 12.56 7.40
N GLU A 176 0.01 11.63 7.95
CA GLU A 176 1.13 11.99 8.83
C GLU A 176 2.12 12.95 8.14
N LYS A 177 2.42 12.71 6.86
CA LYS A 177 3.28 13.59 6.06
C LYS A 177 2.67 14.98 5.87
N ARG A 178 1.36 15.06 5.62
CA ARG A 178 0.62 16.34 5.49
C ARG A 178 0.59 17.13 6.79
N GLU A 179 0.46 16.43 7.92
CA GLU A 179 0.40 17.00 9.26
C GLU A 179 1.80 17.38 9.80
N GLY A 180 2.89 17.00 9.11
CA GLY A 180 4.26 17.38 9.45
C GLY A 180 4.89 16.55 10.58
N THR A 181 4.26 15.43 10.95
CA THR A 181 4.78 14.47 11.93
C THR A 181 5.87 13.63 11.27
N ALA A 182 7.01 13.45 11.94
CA ALA A 182 8.26 12.97 11.33
C ALA A 182 8.16 11.60 10.62
N ALA A 183 7.91 11.61 9.31
CA ALA A 183 7.80 10.44 8.44
C ALA A 183 9.12 9.67 8.21
N GLY A 184 10.22 10.07 8.86
CA GLY A 184 11.55 9.47 8.64
C GLY A 184 11.83 8.16 9.41
N CYS A 185 11.02 7.79 10.40
CA CYS A 185 11.33 6.67 11.31
C CYS A 185 10.58 5.35 10.99
N TRP A 186 9.48 5.42 10.24
CA TRP A 186 8.55 4.30 10.11
C TRP A 186 8.89 3.32 8.99
N VAL A 187 9.55 3.76 7.91
CA VAL A 187 9.93 2.90 6.78
C VAL A 187 10.91 1.81 7.22
N GLU A 188 11.95 2.20 7.97
CA GLU A 188 12.92 1.28 8.58
C GLU A 188 12.22 0.29 9.54
N THR A 189 11.20 0.77 10.25
CA THR A 189 10.43 -0.04 11.21
C THR A 189 9.52 -1.06 10.54
N LEU A 190 8.89 -0.72 9.41
CA LEU A 190 8.04 -1.64 8.64
C LEU A 190 8.88 -2.75 8.01
N ARG A 191 10.03 -2.41 7.40
CA ARG A 191 10.98 -3.41 6.90
C ARG A 191 11.50 -4.30 8.02
N ASN A 192 11.98 -3.70 9.12
CA ASN A 192 12.52 -4.47 10.24
C ASN A 192 11.47 -5.38 10.88
N LYS A 193 10.18 -4.99 10.92
CA LYS A 193 9.10 -5.87 11.39
C LYS A 193 8.78 -6.99 10.38
N ALA A 194 8.75 -6.70 9.09
CA ALA A 194 8.49 -7.69 8.04
C ALA A 194 9.60 -8.75 7.96
N CYS A 195 10.86 -8.35 8.20
CA CYS A 195 12.03 -9.24 8.14
C CYS A 195 12.38 -9.90 9.49
N ALA A 196 12.00 -9.34 10.64
CA ALA A 196 12.31 -9.91 11.96
C ALA A 196 11.33 -10.99 12.46
N GLY A 197 10.36 -11.39 11.62
CA GLY A 197 9.35 -12.40 11.95
C GLY A 197 9.68 -13.84 11.55
N LEU A 198 10.91 -14.13 11.10
CA LEU A 198 11.39 -15.48 10.75
C LEU A 198 12.25 -16.09 11.86
#